data_AF-A0A432GRE3-F1
#
_entry.id   AF-A0A432GRE3-F1
#
_cell.length_a   1.000
_cell.length_b   1.000
_cell.length_c   1.000
_cell.angle_alpha   90.00
_cell.angle_beta   90.00
_cell.angle_gamma   90.00
#
_symmetry.space_group_name_H-M   'P 1'
#
loop_
_entity.id
_entity.type
_entity.pdbx_description
1 polymer ?
#
loop_
_entity_poly.entity_id
_entity_poly.type
_entity_poly.pdbx_seq_one_letter_code
_entity_poly.pdbx_strand_id
1 'polypeptide(L)'
;MSILDVPDPDGFLYIVADSHLDEKNAPAEEFVEMLVQLENPHTIVFLGDLFKIWLAPPKFWSDLHRQVLLGFQSLKDKGSNVVFIAGNREMLLPGKFTDNWKKKLPFTHLIHNDWFLNWGNQHFGFIHGDTINYHDRQYLRWKSVSHSLAVETI
;
A
#
# COMPACT_ATOMS: atom_id res chain seq x y z
N MET A 1 -1.98 14.27 -10.40
CA MET A 1 -1.22 13.94 -9.18
C MET A 1 -2.15 14.19 -8.01
N SER A 2 -2.44 13.17 -7.20
CA SER A 2 -3.19 13.34 -5.96
C SER A 2 -2.22 13.77 -4.86
N ILE A 3 -2.45 14.92 -4.25
CA ILE A 3 -1.72 15.42 -3.08
C ILE A 3 -2.68 15.32 -1.90
N LEU A 4 -2.22 14.79 -0.77
CA LEU A 4 -2.94 14.93 0.50
C LEU A 4 -2.36 16.11 1.27
N ASP A 5 -3.23 16.97 1.78
CA ASP A 5 -2.84 18.16 2.53
C ASP A 5 -3.31 18.02 3.97
N VAL A 6 -2.36 18.02 4.90
CA VAL A 6 -2.58 17.92 6.35
C VAL A 6 -1.93 19.14 7.00
N PRO A 7 -2.61 20.29 7.07
CA PRO A 7 -2.00 21.55 7.48
C PRO A 7 -1.68 21.63 8.98
N ASP A 8 -2.44 20.93 9.83
CA ASP A 8 -2.25 20.88 11.28
C ASP A 8 -2.35 19.42 11.74
N PRO A 9 -1.28 18.61 11.55
CA PRO A 9 -1.32 17.19 11.86
C PRO A 9 -1.38 16.96 13.38
N ASP A 10 -2.49 16.37 13.84
CA ASP A 10 -2.63 15.83 15.20
C ASP A 10 -2.37 14.32 15.18
N GLY A 11 -1.16 13.93 15.56
CA GLY A 11 -0.68 12.54 15.57
C GLY A 11 0.53 12.30 14.69
N PHE A 12 0.85 11.03 14.45
CA PHE A 12 2.09 10.63 13.78
C PHE A 12 1.87 10.16 12.34
N LEU A 13 2.90 10.39 11.52
CA LEU A 13 3.08 9.83 10.20
C LEU A 13 3.97 8.58 10.30
N TYR A 14 3.42 7.42 9.97
CA TYR A 14 4.15 6.16 9.89
C TYR A 14 4.38 5.75 8.44
N ILE A 15 5.53 5.14 8.17
CA ILE A 15 5.92 4.66 6.85
C ILE A 15 6.37 3.20 7.01
N VAL A 16 5.76 2.31 6.24
CA VAL A 16 6.04 0.87 6.24
C VAL A 16 6.30 0.45 4.81
N ALA A 17 7.43 -0.22 4.54
CA ALA A 17 7.84 -0.63 3.20
C ALA A 17 8.42 -2.05 3.24
N ASP A 18 8.31 -2.78 2.13
CA ASP A 18 9.02 -4.04 1.89
C ASP A 18 8.84 -5.12 2.98
N SER A 19 7.64 -5.16 3.58
CA SER A 19 7.32 -6.14 4.64
C SER A 19 7.45 -7.58 4.15
N HIS A 20 7.18 -7.83 2.86
CA HIS A 20 7.25 -9.14 2.22
C HIS A 20 6.59 -10.26 3.02
N LEU A 21 5.41 -9.97 3.57
CA LEU A 21 4.68 -10.86 4.47
C LEU A 21 4.43 -12.22 3.82
N ASP A 22 4.63 -13.27 4.61
CA ASP A 22 4.40 -14.68 4.24
C ASP A 22 4.12 -15.54 5.48
N GLU A 23 3.66 -16.77 5.27
CA GLU A 23 3.26 -17.65 6.37
C GLU A 23 4.45 -18.19 7.21
N LYS A 24 5.71 -17.97 6.80
CA LYS A 24 6.87 -18.69 7.37
C LYS A 24 7.86 -17.80 8.11
N ASN A 25 8.23 -16.69 7.49
CA ASN A 25 9.30 -15.81 7.91
C ASN A 25 8.78 -14.42 8.32
N ALA A 26 7.65 -13.99 7.74
CA ALA A 26 7.02 -12.70 8.02
C ALA A 26 5.49 -12.85 8.19
N PRO A 27 5.06 -13.60 9.21
CA PRO A 27 3.64 -13.86 9.51
C PRO A 27 2.81 -12.59 9.72
N ALA A 28 1.50 -12.72 9.50
CA ALA A 28 0.55 -11.61 9.63
C ALA A 28 0.36 -11.14 11.07
N GLU A 29 0.48 -12.03 12.05
CA GLU A 29 0.13 -11.77 13.45
C GLU A 29 1.00 -10.66 14.04
N GLU A 30 2.32 -10.79 13.94
CA GLU A 30 3.30 -9.83 14.44
C GLU A 30 3.20 -8.50 13.70
N PHE A 31 2.91 -8.54 12.40
CA PHE A 31 2.67 -7.34 11.61
C PHE A 31 1.42 -6.59 12.11
N VAL A 32 0.31 -7.29 12.31
CA VAL A 32 -0.93 -6.71 12.81
C VAL A 32 -0.78 -6.23 14.26
N GLU A 33 -0.04 -6.96 15.09
CA GLU A 33 0.28 -6.54 16.46
C GLU A 33 1.05 -5.21 16.45
N MET A 34 2.05 -5.06 15.57
CA MET A 34 2.75 -3.80 15.38
C MET A 34 1.79 -2.67 14.99
N LEU A 35 0.85 -2.91 14.07
CA LEU A 35 -0.16 -1.90 13.69
C LEU A 35 -1.04 -1.47 14.86
N VAL A 36 -1.40 -2.41 15.75
CA VAL A 36 -2.21 -2.13 16.94
C VAL A 36 -1.45 -1.28 17.96
N GLN A 37 -0.13 -1.47 18.05
CA GLN A 37 0.75 -0.77 19.00
C GLN A 37 1.21 0.61 18.53
N LEU A 38 0.87 1.03 17.30
CA LEU A 38 1.21 2.37 16.82
C LEU A 38 0.59 3.44 17.73
N GLU A 39 1.44 4.37 18.18
CA GLU A 39 1.01 5.50 19.00
C GLU A 39 0.38 6.57 18.11
N ASN A 40 -0.86 6.97 18.41
CA ASN A 40 -1.64 8.01 17.72
C ASN A 40 -1.40 8.12 16.19
N PRO A 41 -1.67 7.05 15.41
CA PRO A 41 -1.40 7.06 13.98
C PRO A 41 -2.42 7.93 13.25
N HIS A 42 -1.99 9.09 12.76
CA HIS A 42 -2.83 9.95 11.92
C HIS A 42 -2.78 9.51 10.45
N THR A 43 -1.60 9.18 9.93
CA THR A 43 -1.43 8.68 8.56
C THR A 43 -0.39 7.57 8.53
N ILE A 44 -0.72 6.47 7.86
CA ILE A 44 0.19 5.35 7.63
C ILE A 44 0.32 5.18 6.12
N VAL A 45 1.56 5.22 5.66
CA VAL A 45 1.92 5.00 4.26
C VAL A 45 2.54 3.62 4.13
N PHE A 46 1.85 2.72 3.42
CA PHE A 46 2.36 1.44 3.00
C PHE A 46 2.98 1.59 1.60
N LEU A 47 4.31 1.55 1.55
CA LEU A 47 5.13 1.89 0.39
C LEU A 47 5.52 0.64 -0.43
N GLY A 48 4.51 -0.14 -0.81
CA GLY A 48 4.66 -1.29 -1.70
C GLY A 48 5.29 -2.53 -1.07
N ASP A 49 5.25 -3.61 -1.84
CA ASP A 49 5.88 -4.90 -1.53
C ASP A 49 5.48 -5.48 -0.16
N LEU A 50 4.19 -5.30 0.16
CA LEU A 50 3.60 -5.68 1.44
C LEU A 50 3.61 -7.20 1.63
N PHE A 51 3.31 -7.94 0.58
CA PHE A 51 3.32 -9.40 0.57
C PHE A 51 4.36 -9.91 -0.42
N LYS A 52 4.78 -11.18 -0.29
CA LYS A 52 5.70 -11.78 -1.27
C LYS A 52 5.19 -11.71 -2.71
N ILE A 53 3.89 -11.95 -2.91
CA ILE A 53 3.14 -11.72 -4.15
C ILE A 53 1.71 -11.43 -3.70
N TRP A 54 1.06 -10.40 -4.26
CA TRP A 54 -0.34 -10.11 -3.94
C TRP A 54 -1.18 -9.94 -5.19
N LEU A 55 -2.33 -10.61 -5.20
CA LEU A 55 -3.38 -10.40 -6.19
C LEU A 55 -4.55 -9.68 -5.50
N ALA A 56 -4.88 -8.48 -5.98
CA ALA A 56 -5.89 -7.65 -5.33
C ALA A 56 -7.31 -8.29 -5.24
N PRO A 57 -7.79 -9.13 -6.19
CA PRO A 57 -9.13 -9.73 -6.08
C PRO A 57 -9.27 -10.70 -4.87
N PRO A 58 -10.33 -10.56 -4.04
CA PRO A 58 -10.49 -11.35 -2.82
C PRO A 58 -10.50 -12.88 -2.97
N LYS A 59 -10.83 -13.38 -4.17
CA LYS A 59 -10.81 -14.82 -4.49
C LYS A 59 -9.42 -15.45 -4.35
N PHE A 60 -8.35 -14.63 -4.38
CA PHE A 60 -6.97 -15.08 -4.25
C PHE A 60 -6.38 -14.90 -2.85
N TRP A 61 -7.17 -14.43 -1.89
CA TRP A 61 -6.66 -14.12 -0.56
C TRP A 61 -6.55 -15.37 0.32
N SER A 62 -5.41 -15.50 1.01
CA SER A 62 -5.20 -16.43 2.11
C SER A 62 -5.62 -15.76 3.42
N ASP A 63 -5.49 -16.49 4.53
CA ASP A 63 -5.83 -15.94 5.84
C ASP A 63 -4.83 -14.86 6.27
N LEU A 64 -3.55 -14.99 5.91
CA LEU A 64 -2.56 -13.93 6.04
C LEU A 64 -3.00 -12.61 5.39
N HIS A 65 -3.47 -12.66 4.13
CA HIS A 65 -3.99 -11.46 3.46
C HIS A 65 -5.18 -10.86 4.23
N ARG A 66 -6.12 -11.69 4.67
CA ARG A 66 -7.31 -11.23 5.39
C ARG A 66 -6.97 -10.58 6.73
N GLN A 67 -6.07 -11.18 7.52
CA GLN A 67 -5.66 -10.65 8.82
C GLN A 67 -5.03 -9.26 8.68
N VAL A 68 -4.10 -9.09 7.74
CA VAL A 68 -3.44 -7.80 7.50
C VAL A 68 -4.44 -6.73 7.06
N LEU A 69 -5.34 -7.07 6.13
CA LEU A 69 -6.39 -6.13 5.68
C LEU A 69 -7.38 -5.79 6.81
N LEU A 70 -7.67 -6.72 7.73
CA LEU A 70 -8.44 -6.39 8.93
C LEU A 70 -7.69 -5.40 9.84
N GLY A 71 -6.37 -5.54 9.99
CA GLY A 71 -5.54 -4.56 10.70
C GLY A 71 -5.64 -3.16 10.07
N PHE A 72 -5.59 -3.08 8.75
CA PHE A 72 -5.77 -1.82 8.01
C PHE A 72 -7.17 -1.24 8.19
N GLN A 73 -8.20 -2.09 8.17
CA GLN A 73 -9.57 -1.66 8.42
C GLN A 73 -9.70 -1.06 9.83
N SER A 74 -9.06 -1.66 10.84
CA SER A 74 -9.06 -1.11 12.21
C SER A 74 -8.42 0.28 12.30
N LEU A 75 -7.30 0.51 11.59
CA LEU A 75 -6.69 1.85 11.52
C LEU A 75 -7.64 2.85 10.87
N LYS A 76 -8.26 2.48 9.75
CA LYS A 76 -9.23 3.32 9.05
C LYS A 76 -10.46 3.63 9.92
N ASP A 77 -10.97 2.65 10.67
CA ASP A 77 -12.11 2.82 11.58
C ASP A 77 -11.79 3.74 12.76
N LYS A 78 -10.51 3.79 13.18
CA LYS A 78 -10.00 4.76 14.16
C LYS A 78 -9.80 6.17 13.58
N GLY A 79 -10.02 6.36 12.28
CA GLY A 79 -9.90 7.64 11.60
C GLY A 79 -8.53 7.89 10.95
N SER A 80 -7.60 6.93 11.00
CA SER A 80 -6.30 7.08 10.36
C SER A 80 -6.41 7.06 8.83
N ASN A 81 -5.58 7.85 8.15
CA ASN A 81 -5.39 7.71 6.72
C ASN A 81 -4.52 6.48 6.42
N VAL A 82 -5.09 5.50 5.72
CA VAL A 82 -4.38 4.29 5.26
C VAL A 82 -4.07 4.45 3.78
N VAL A 83 -2.85 4.89 3.49
CA VAL A 83 -2.37 5.16 2.14
C VAL A 83 -1.55 3.96 1.65
N PHE A 84 -1.96 3.37 0.54
CA PHE A 84 -1.23 2.26 -0.09
C PHE A 84 -0.66 2.72 -1.43
N ILE A 85 0.65 2.60 -1.58
CA ILE A 85 1.39 2.85 -2.82
C ILE A 85 1.82 1.49 -3.35
N ALA A 86 1.45 1.17 -4.58
CA ALA A 86 1.78 -0.10 -5.20
C ALA A 86 3.29 -0.27 -5.39
N GLY A 87 3.81 -1.41 -4.97
CA GLY A 87 5.13 -1.89 -5.34
C GLY A 87 5.05 -2.76 -6.59
N ASN A 88 6.09 -3.58 -6.79
CA ASN A 88 6.20 -4.43 -7.97
C ASN A 88 5.71 -5.86 -7.75
N ARG A 89 5.36 -6.21 -6.52
CA ARG A 89 4.74 -7.51 -6.18
C ARG A 89 3.22 -7.48 -6.15
N GLU A 90 2.62 -6.29 -6.22
CA GLU A 90 1.17 -6.11 -6.25
C GLU A 90 0.62 -6.16 -7.68
N MET A 91 -0.18 -7.18 -7.98
CA MET A 91 -0.76 -7.38 -9.31
C MET A 91 -2.28 -7.32 -9.28
N LEU A 92 -2.87 -7.08 -10.45
CA LEU A 92 -4.33 -6.98 -10.66
C LEU A 92 -4.97 -5.89 -9.78
N LEU A 93 -4.19 -4.87 -9.40
CA LEU A 93 -4.72 -3.72 -8.68
C LEU A 93 -5.72 -2.96 -9.55
N PRO A 94 -6.79 -2.40 -8.98
CA PRO A 94 -7.75 -1.68 -9.77
C PRO A 94 -7.19 -0.35 -10.26
N GLY A 95 -7.09 -0.18 -11.58
CA GLY A 95 -6.65 1.10 -12.17
C GLY A 95 -7.51 2.32 -11.78
N LYS A 96 -8.73 2.11 -11.29
CA LYS A 96 -9.53 3.13 -10.57
C LYS A 96 -10.04 2.57 -9.25
N PHE A 97 -9.82 3.30 -8.17
CA PHE A 97 -10.29 2.91 -6.84
C PHE A 97 -11.79 3.23 -6.64
N THR A 98 -12.64 2.46 -7.32
CA THR A 98 -14.11 2.62 -7.29
C THR A 98 -14.72 2.16 -5.96
N ASP A 99 -16.00 2.49 -5.72
CA ASP A 99 -16.69 2.11 -4.48
C ASP A 99 -16.75 0.60 -4.25
N ASN A 100 -16.81 -0.21 -5.32
CA ASN A 100 -16.73 -1.66 -5.19
C ASN A 100 -15.37 -2.12 -4.64
N TRP A 101 -14.29 -1.45 -5.03
CA TRP A 101 -12.95 -1.73 -4.53
C TRP A 101 -12.73 -1.17 -3.14
N LYS A 102 -13.26 0.02 -2.81
CA LYS A 102 -13.22 0.59 -1.46
C LYS A 102 -13.95 -0.27 -0.40
N LYS A 103 -14.91 -1.10 -0.81
CA LYS A 103 -15.57 -2.09 0.06
C LYS A 103 -14.71 -3.32 0.34
N LYS A 104 -13.74 -3.61 -0.53
CA LYS A 104 -12.89 -4.81 -0.45
C LYS A 104 -11.53 -4.48 0.16
N LEU A 105 -10.95 -3.38 -0.28
CA LEU A 105 -9.64 -2.91 0.15
C LEU A 105 -9.81 -1.78 1.17
N PRO A 106 -9.27 -1.93 2.38
CA PRO A 106 -9.44 -1.03 3.51
C PRO A 106 -8.51 0.20 3.42
N PHE A 107 -8.24 0.68 2.21
CA PHE A 107 -7.40 1.86 1.98
C PHE A 107 -8.27 3.12 1.96
N THR A 108 -7.71 4.25 2.40
CA THR A 108 -8.26 5.58 2.12
C THR A 108 -7.79 6.04 0.74
N HIS A 109 -6.54 5.76 0.41
CA HIS A 109 -5.92 6.06 -0.87
C HIS A 109 -5.18 4.85 -1.44
N LEU A 110 -5.40 4.57 -2.72
CA LEU A 110 -4.64 3.59 -3.50
C LEU A 110 -3.92 4.32 -4.63
N ILE A 111 -2.60 4.25 -4.63
CA ILE A 111 -1.72 4.99 -5.54
C ILE A 111 -0.87 3.99 -6.33
N HIS A 112 -0.77 4.17 -7.65
CA HIS A 112 0.03 3.31 -8.52
C HIS A 112 1.43 3.85 -8.85
N ASN A 113 1.65 5.15 -8.60
CA ASN A 113 2.86 5.88 -8.96
C ASN A 113 3.26 6.79 -7.79
N ASP A 114 4.02 7.83 -8.07
CA ASP A 114 4.43 8.85 -7.11
C ASP A 114 3.24 9.53 -6.42
N TRP A 115 3.37 9.71 -5.11
CA TRP A 115 2.40 10.39 -4.26
C TRP A 115 3.09 11.45 -3.42
N PHE A 116 2.38 12.54 -3.14
CA PHE A 116 2.91 13.65 -2.36
C PHE A 116 2.00 13.98 -1.18
N LEU A 117 2.61 14.32 -0.06
CA LEU A 117 1.95 14.69 1.19
C LEU A 117 2.51 16.02 1.67
N ASN A 118 1.63 16.97 1.93
CA ASN A 118 1.95 18.13 2.73
C ASN A 118 1.58 17.81 4.18
N TRP A 119 2.56 17.92 5.08
CA TRP A 119 2.42 17.59 6.50
C TRP A 119 2.88 18.79 7.33
N GLY A 120 1.92 19.63 7.73
CA GLY A 120 2.21 20.97 8.24
C GLY A 120 3.03 21.76 7.22
N ASN A 121 4.21 22.22 7.64
CA ASN A 121 5.15 22.96 6.78
C ASN A 121 6.14 22.05 6.02
N GLN A 122 5.97 20.72 6.09
CA GLN A 122 6.84 19.75 5.43
C GLN A 122 6.19 19.20 4.17
N HIS A 123 7.02 18.88 3.17
CA HIS A 123 6.59 18.28 1.92
C HIS A 123 7.30 16.94 1.72
N PHE A 124 6.53 15.86 1.64
CA PHE A 124 7.05 14.51 1.44
C PHE A 124 6.64 13.97 0.08
N GLY A 125 7.60 13.36 -0.62
CA GLY A 125 7.38 12.58 -1.83
C GLY A 125 7.55 11.11 -1.53
N PHE A 126 6.60 10.29 -1.97
CA PHE A 126 6.58 8.86 -1.78
C PHE A 126 6.58 8.15 -3.12
N ILE A 127 7.58 7.30 -3.30
CA ILE A 127 7.75 6.42 -4.44
C ILE A 127 8.20 5.06 -3.89
N HIS A 128 7.69 3.95 -4.44
CA HIS A 128 8.16 2.63 -4.02
C HIS A 128 9.67 2.46 -4.30
N GLY A 129 10.11 2.92 -5.47
CA GLY A 129 11.53 3.10 -5.79
C GLY A 129 12.13 2.07 -6.74
N ASP A 130 11.38 1.03 -7.09
CA ASP A 130 11.78 0.00 -8.05
C ASP A 130 12.13 0.54 -9.46
N THR A 131 11.60 1.72 -9.82
CA THR A 131 11.88 2.38 -11.10
C THR A 131 13.02 3.40 -11.05
N ILE A 132 13.63 3.64 -9.89
CA ILE A 132 14.72 4.62 -9.74
C ILE A 132 15.97 4.17 -10.51
N ASN A 133 16.24 2.86 -10.61
CA ASN A 133 17.36 2.37 -11.39
C ASN A 133 17.01 2.31 -12.89
N TYR A 134 17.20 3.43 -13.58
CA TYR A 134 16.95 3.56 -15.03
C TYR A 134 17.83 2.63 -15.90
N HIS A 135 18.89 2.06 -15.34
CA HIS A 135 19.79 1.15 -16.05
C HIS A 135 19.31 -0.30 -16.04
N ASP A 136 18.38 -0.67 -15.14
CA ASP A 136 17.80 -2.01 -15.13
C ASP A 136 16.70 -2.16 -16.20
N ARG A 137 17.14 -2.17 -17.46
CA ARG A 137 16.24 -2.29 -18.61
C ARG A 137 15.48 -3.61 -18.63
N GLN A 138 16.03 -4.67 -18.05
CA GLN A 138 15.36 -5.96 -17.98
C GLN A 138 14.16 -5.87 -17.04
N TYR A 139 14.37 -5.33 -15.85
CA TYR A 139 13.32 -5.10 -14.87
C TYR A 139 12.24 -4.15 -15.40
N LEU A 140 12.62 -3.00 -15.95
CA LEU A 140 11.66 -2.01 -16.46
C LEU A 140 10.77 -2.57 -17.58
N ARG A 141 11.31 -3.43 -18.45
CA ARG A 141 10.53 -4.15 -19.48
C ARG A 141 9.57 -5.15 -18.84
N TRP A 142 10.04 -5.92 -17.87
CA TRP A 142 9.19 -6.85 -17.13
C TRP A 142 8.02 -6.12 -16.46
N LYS A 143 8.28 -5.04 -15.70
CA LYS A 143 7.25 -4.23 -15.04
C LYS A 143 6.21 -3.72 -16.04
N SER A 144 6.66 -3.23 -17.21
CA SER A 144 5.75 -2.76 -18.26
C SER A 144 4.84 -3.86 -18.81
N VAL A 145 5.27 -5.12 -18.79
CA VAL A 145 4.47 -6.27 -19.25
C VAL A 145 3.55 -6.75 -18.13
N SER A 146 4.06 -6.94 -16.91
CA SER A 146 3.30 -7.49 -15.78
C SER A 146 2.18 -6.57 -15.30
N HIS A 147 2.34 -5.24 -15.45
CA HIS A 147 1.32 -4.23 -15.15
C HIS A 147 0.64 -3.68 -16.41
N SER A 148 0.70 -4.41 -17.52
CA SER A 148 -0.05 -4.03 -18.71
C SER A 148 -1.54 -4.28 -18.49
N LEU A 149 -2.39 -3.47 -19.13
CA LEU A 149 -3.84 -3.61 -19.05
C LEU A 149 -4.30 -5.04 -19.39
N ALA A 150 -3.68 -5.67 -20.39
CA ALA A 150 -4.01 -7.03 -20.80
C ALA A 150 -3.81 -8.06 -19.69
N VAL A 151 -2.81 -7.88 -18.82
CA VAL A 151 -2.55 -8.76 -17.67
C VAL A 151 -3.48 -8.40 -16.51
N GLU A 152 -3.67 -7.11 -16.24
CA GLU A 152 -4.51 -6.66 -15.11
C GLU A 152 -6.02 -6.88 -15.29
N THR A 153 -6.47 -7.17 -16.52
CA THR A 153 -7.90 -7.47 -16.83
C THR A 153 -8.27 -8.96 -16.85
N ILE A 154 -7.35 -9.86 -16.49
CA ILE A 154 -7.57 -11.32 -16.40
C ILE A 154 -8.29 -11.70 -15.09
#